data_AF-A0A832J3K5-F1
#
_entry.id   AF-A0A832J3K5-F1
#
_cell.length_a   1.000
_cell.length_b   1.000
_cell.length_c   1.000
_cell.angle_alpha   90.00
_cell.angle_beta   90.00
_cell.angle_gamma   90.00
#
_symmetry.space_group_name_H-M   'P 1'
#
loop_
_entity.id
_entity.type
_entity.pdbx_description
1 polymer ?
#
loop_
_entity_poly.entity_id
_entity_poly.type
_entity_poly.pdbx_seq_one_letter_code
_entity_poly.pdbx_strand_id
1 'polypeptide(L)'
;TALENLTRALDRGVDVVGGIPHFERTMRDGAESVRLLCEIAEKRGLMVDMHCDESDDPLSRHVETLAYETTRLGLQGRVAGSHLTSMHSMDNYYVSKLIPLMAEAGLHAIPNPLINIMLQGRHDTYPKRRGQTRVRELRDAGITVGFGSDCVMDPWYSLGKADMLDVAFMGLHVGQLSSRADMRWCFDAVTVNSAAIMGLEGYGLEVGCDANFIRLQADDPIEAIRLRAHRLNTVRGGRIIASAPCVEHVLDMPGRPLTLEASNYAPKGNSG
;
A
#
# COMPACT_ATOMS: atom_id res chain seq x y z
N THR A 1 -16.53 3.55 -26.76
CA THR A 1 -15.12 3.97 -26.55
C THR A 1 -14.67 3.63 -25.13
N ALA A 2 -13.39 3.78 -24.77
CA ALA A 2 -12.93 3.54 -23.40
C ALA A 2 -13.64 4.46 -22.39
N LEU A 3 -13.83 5.74 -22.74
CA LEU A 3 -14.53 6.72 -21.90
C LEU A 3 -16.02 6.39 -21.67
N GLU A 4 -16.72 5.90 -22.69
CA GLU A 4 -18.10 5.42 -22.53
C GLU A 4 -18.18 4.20 -21.58
N ASN A 5 -17.21 3.29 -21.66
CA ASN A 5 -17.15 2.13 -20.77
C ASN A 5 -16.88 2.54 -19.33
N LEU A 6 -15.99 3.52 -19.11
CA LEU A 6 -15.76 4.10 -17.79
C LEU A 6 -17.04 4.72 -17.23
N THR A 7 -17.69 5.58 -18.00
CA THR A 7 -18.96 6.23 -17.61
C THR A 7 -20.00 5.18 -17.22
N ARG A 8 -20.16 4.15 -18.05
CA ARG A 8 -21.08 3.03 -17.78
C ARG A 8 -20.71 2.25 -16.52
N ALA A 9 -19.42 2.08 -16.21
CA ALA A 9 -18.99 1.40 -14.98
C ALA A 9 -19.36 2.22 -13.74
N LEU A 10 -19.09 3.53 -13.78
CA LEU A 10 -19.47 4.46 -12.70
C LEU A 10 -20.99 4.50 -12.51
N ASP A 11 -21.77 4.53 -13.61
CA ASP A 11 -23.24 4.50 -13.55
C ASP A 11 -23.80 3.17 -12.98
N ARG A 12 -22.98 2.11 -12.92
CA ARG A 12 -23.32 0.82 -12.30
C ARG A 12 -22.88 0.70 -10.84
N GLY A 13 -22.34 1.77 -10.24
CA GLY A 13 -21.97 1.81 -8.82
C GLY A 13 -20.51 1.52 -8.52
N VAL A 14 -19.59 1.86 -9.44
CA VAL A 14 -18.16 1.92 -9.12
C VAL A 14 -17.86 3.29 -8.51
N ASP A 15 -17.28 3.30 -7.30
CA ASP A 15 -17.14 4.52 -6.49
C ASP A 15 -15.75 5.19 -6.57
N VAL A 16 -14.83 4.62 -7.36
CA VAL A 16 -13.46 5.13 -7.54
C VAL A 16 -13.15 5.24 -9.02
N VAL A 17 -12.69 6.42 -9.45
CA VAL A 17 -12.23 6.64 -10.82
C VAL A 17 -10.79 6.18 -10.96
N GLY A 18 -10.58 5.16 -11.78
CA GLY A 18 -9.25 4.64 -12.12
C GLY A 18 -8.65 5.23 -13.39
N GLY A 19 -7.37 4.97 -13.62
CA GLY A 19 -6.67 5.31 -14.86
C GLY A 19 -5.23 4.78 -14.89
N ILE A 20 -4.62 4.77 -16.08
CA ILE A 20 -3.27 4.23 -16.32
C ILE A 20 -2.48 5.13 -17.29
N PRO A 21 -2.17 6.38 -16.90
CA PRO A 21 -1.67 7.40 -17.84
C PRO A 21 -0.33 7.05 -18.50
N HIS A 22 0.54 6.32 -17.83
CA HIS A 22 1.84 5.90 -18.36
C HIS A 22 1.74 4.85 -19.48
N PHE A 23 0.54 4.25 -19.67
CA PHE A 23 0.26 3.30 -20.73
C PHE A 23 -0.47 3.92 -21.93
N GLU A 24 -0.85 5.21 -21.83
CA GLU A 24 -1.34 5.96 -22.98
C GLU A 24 -0.25 6.09 -24.04
N ARG A 25 -0.67 6.25 -25.30
CA ARG A 25 0.26 6.21 -26.45
C ARG A 25 1.31 7.32 -26.43
N THR A 26 1.00 8.46 -25.81
CA THR A 26 1.91 9.59 -25.70
C THR A 26 1.84 10.20 -24.30
N MET A 27 2.93 10.85 -23.87
CA MET A 27 2.96 11.61 -22.60
C MET A 27 1.84 12.66 -22.53
N ARG A 28 1.50 13.29 -23.67
CA ARG A 28 0.41 14.26 -23.75
C ARG A 28 -0.94 13.60 -23.50
N ASP A 29 -1.19 12.45 -24.09
CA ASP A 29 -2.45 11.72 -23.91
C ASP A 29 -2.57 11.19 -22.48
N GLY A 30 -1.47 10.77 -21.85
CA GLY A 30 -1.44 10.41 -20.42
C GLY A 30 -1.74 11.58 -19.49
N ALA A 31 -1.23 12.78 -19.78
CA ALA A 31 -1.60 13.97 -19.02
C ALA A 31 -3.07 14.37 -19.23
N GLU A 32 -3.56 14.26 -20.47
CA GLU A 32 -4.95 14.55 -20.80
C GLU A 32 -5.92 13.55 -20.16
N SER A 33 -5.56 12.26 -20.10
CA SER A 33 -6.38 11.25 -19.42
C SER A 33 -6.47 11.53 -17.92
N VAL A 34 -5.37 11.90 -17.25
CA VAL A 34 -5.40 12.31 -15.83
C VAL A 34 -6.36 13.49 -15.63
N ARG A 35 -6.26 14.54 -16.45
CA ARG A 35 -7.16 15.71 -16.38
C ARG A 35 -8.63 15.32 -16.51
N LEU A 36 -8.97 14.56 -17.56
CA LEU A 36 -10.34 14.12 -17.83
C LEU A 36 -10.89 13.24 -16.70
N LEU A 37 -10.10 12.30 -16.19
CA LEU A 37 -10.51 11.38 -15.13
C LEU A 37 -10.72 12.10 -13.80
N CYS A 38 -9.86 13.06 -13.44
CA CYS A 38 -10.04 13.88 -12.25
C CYS A 38 -11.28 14.78 -12.37
N GLU A 39 -11.56 15.36 -13.54
CA GLU A 39 -12.80 16.13 -13.77
C GLU A 39 -14.06 15.27 -13.67
N ILE A 40 -14.01 14.00 -14.05
CA ILE A 40 -15.12 13.06 -13.88
C ILE A 40 -15.33 12.77 -12.39
N ALA A 41 -14.25 12.54 -11.64
CA ALA A 41 -14.33 12.27 -10.21
C ALA A 41 -14.89 13.48 -9.44
N GLU A 42 -14.41 14.69 -9.75
CA GLU A 42 -14.90 15.94 -9.14
C GLU A 42 -16.40 16.11 -9.36
N LYS A 43 -16.86 16.06 -10.62
CA LYS A 43 -18.28 16.22 -10.98
C LYS A 43 -19.20 15.19 -10.31
N ARG A 44 -18.68 14.00 -10.02
CA ARG A 44 -19.43 12.90 -9.40
C ARG A 44 -19.22 12.81 -7.89
N GLY A 45 -18.34 13.61 -7.30
CA GLY A 45 -17.99 13.53 -5.89
C GLY A 45 -17.23 12.25 -5.50
N LEU A 46 -16.58 11.57 -6.44
CA LEU A 46 -15.92 10.27 -6.25
C LEU A 46 -14.45 10.41 -5.86
N MET A 47 -13.86 9.30 -5.40
CA MET A 47 -12.42 9.19 -5.19
C MET A 47 -11.69 8.87 -6.50
N VAL A 48 -10.37 9.04 -6.49
CA VAL A 48 -9.47 8.74 -7.61
C VAL A 48 -8.37 7.80 -7.14
N ASP A 49 -8.10 6.73 -7.90
CA ASP A 49 -6.94 5.87 -7.69
C ASP A 49 -6.30 5.53 -9.05
N MET A 50 -5.16 6.14 -9.33
CA MET A 50 -4.47 5.98 -10.60
C MET A 50 -3.37 4.93 -10.48
N HIS A 51 -3.32 3.99 -11.43
CA HIS A 51 -2.08 3.23 -11.71
C HIS A 51 -1.07 4.23 -12.30
N CYS A 52 -0.37 4.92 -11.42
CA CYS A 52 0.36 6.13 -11.74
C CYS A 52 1.83 5.81 -11.84
N ASP A 53 2.39 6.04 -13.02
CA ASP A 53 3.82 5.85 -13.29
C ASP A 53 4.39 4.48 -12.86
N GLU A 54 3.67 3.39 -13.18
CA GLU A 54 4.18 2.02 -13.02
C GLU A 54 5.18 1.68 -14.14
N SER A 55 6.36 2.30 -14.07
CA SER A 55 7.39 2.23 -15.11
C SER A 55 8.78 2.45 -14.50
N ASP A 56 9.82 1.93 -15.15
CA ASP A 56 11.22 2.25 -14.81
C ASP A 56 11.75 3.50 -15.54
N ASP A 57 10.92 4.16 -16.34
CA ASP A 57 11.27 5.38 -17.07
C ASP A 57 11.26 6.62 -16.15
N PRO A 58 12.40 7.30 -15.91
CA PRO A 58 12.46 8.51 -15.09
C PRO A 58 11.70 9.72 -15.67
N LEU A 59 11.24 9.62 -16.93
CA LEU A 59 10.43 10.64 -17.59
C LEU A 59 8.92 10.40 -17.43
N SER A 60 8.49 9.23 -16.95
CA SER A 60 7.09 8.97 -16.57
C SER A 60 6.78 9.73 -15.28
N ARG A 61 6.08 10.87 -15.42
CA ARG A 61 5.88 11.86 -14.36
C ARG A 61 4.42 12.31 -14.25
N HIS A 62 3.49 11.42 -14.57
CA HIS A 62 2.06 11.73 -14.54
C HIS A 62 1.55 12.08 -13.14
N VAL A 63 2.25 11.66 -12.09
CA VAL A 63 1.99 12.08 -10.71
C VAL A 63 2.09 13.61 -10.51
N GLU A 64 2.92 14.33 -11.28
CA GLU A 64 2.95 15.81 -11.24
C GLU A 64 1.63 16.40 -11.76
N THR A 65 1.11 15.87 -12.89
CA THR A 65 -0.21 16.23 -13.41
C THR A 65 -1.31 15.86 -12.42
N LEU A 66 -1.23 14.67 -11.81
CA LEU A 66 -2.21 14.21 -10.83
C LEU A 66 -2.26 15.13 -9.60
N ALA A 67 -1.10 15.54 -9.07
CA ALA A 67 -1.03 16.49 -7.96
C ALA A 67 -1.63 17.85 -8.34
N TYR A 68 -1.29 18.38 -9.52
CA TYR A 68 -1.83 19.64 -10.01
C TYR A 68 -3.37 19.60 -10.16
N GLU A 69 -3.89 18.57 -10.81
CA GLU A 69 -5.33 18.40 -11.04
C GLU A 69 -6.09 18.20 -9.72
N THR A 70 -5.48 17.49 -8.77
CA THR A 70 -6.04 17.32 -7.42
C THR A 70 -6.26 18.66 -6.73
N THR A 71 -5.26 19.54 -6.75
CA THR A 71 -5.38 20.88 -6.15
C THR A 71 -6.35 21.76 -6.93
N ARG A 72 -6.26 21.76 -8.26
CA ARG A 72 -7.10 22.57 -9.16
C ARG A 72 -8.60 22.29 -8.97
N LEU A 73 -8.95 21.03 -8.74
CA LEU A 73 -10.33 20.55 -8.68
C LEU A 73 -10.87 20.37 -7.26
N GLY A 74 -10.09 20.65 -6.21
CA GLY A 74 -10.57 20.47 -4.84
C GLY A 74 -10.71 18.99 -4.42
N LEU A 75 -9.84 18.12 -4.93
CA LEU A 75 -9.88 16.68 -4.67
C LEU A 75 -8.95 16.24 -3.52
N GLN A 76 -8.37 17.17 -2.77
CA GLN A 76 -7.41 16.88 -1.70
C GLN A 76 -7.96 15.83 -0.72
N GLY A 77 -7.13 14.84 -0.37
CA GLY A 77 -7.51 13.72 0.50
C GLY A 77 -8.34 12.62 -0.16
N ARG A 78 -8.74 12.76 -1.44
CA ARG A 78 -9.54 11.78 -2.19
C ARG A 78 -8.80 11.15 -3.38
N VAL A 79 -7.50 11.40 -3.52
CA VAL A 79 -6.72 10.96 -4.68
C VAL A 79 -5.50 10.15 -4.24
N ALA A 80 -5.36 8.95 -4.81
CA ALA A 80 -4.22 8.09 -4.63
C ALA A 80 -3.43 7.91 -5.94
N GLY A 81 -2.10 7.93 -5.82
CA GLY A 81 -1.20 7.39 -6.82
C GLY A 81 -0.74 6.00 -6.41
N SER A 82 -1.26 4.96 -7.07
CA SER A 82 -0.79 3.59 -6.92
C SER A 82 0.49 3.36 -7.73
N HIS A 83 1.34 2.46 -7.24
CA HIS A 83 2.67 2.09 -7.77
C HIS A 83 3.74 3.17 -7.64
N LEU A 84 3.66 4.24 -8.43
CA LEU A 84 4.65 5.34 -8.47
C LEU A 84 6.11 4.86 -8.61
N THR A 85 6.33 3.76 -9.33
CA THR A 85 7.63 3.08 -9.40
C THR A 85 8.67 3.89 -10.15
N SER A 86 8.25 4.75 -11.09
CA SER A 86 9.18 5.63 -11.82
C SER A 86 9.92 6.59 -10.90
N MET A 87 9.34 6.97 -9.75
CA MET A 87 9.95 7.84 -8.75
C MET A 87 11.24 7.27 -8.17
N HIS A 88 11.39 5.93 -8.16
CA HIS A 88 12.65 5.26 -7.83
C HIS A 88 13.79 5.68 -8.76
N SER A 89 13.46 5.99 -10.01
CA SER A 89 14.41 6.21 -11.11
C SER A 89 14.58 7.70 -11.45
N MET A 90 13.65 8.55 -11.00
CA MET A 90 13.68 9.99 -11.25
C MET A 90 14.93 10.68 -10.68
N ASP A 91 15.33 11.76 -11.35
CA ASP A 91 16.33 12.69 -10.84
C ASP A 91 15.95 13.24 -9.45
N ASN A 92 16.93 13.34 -8.57
CA ASN A 92 16.72 13.73 -7.17
C ASN A 92 16.24 15.18 -7.02
N TYR A 93 16.72 16.09 -7.88
CA TYR A 93 16.27 17.49 -7.84
C TYR A 93 14.81 17.61 -8.28
N TYR A 94 14.40 16.84 -9.30
CA TYR A 94 12.99 16.80 -9.68
C TYR A 94 12.11 16.27 -8.53
N VAL A 95 12.52 15.18 -7.88
CA VAL A 95 11.76 14.58 -6.77
C VAL A 95 11.68 15.50 -5.55
N SER A 96 12.74 16.27 -5.25
CA SER A 96 12.73 17.19 -4.10
C SER A 96 11.71 18.32 -4.25
N LYS A 97 11.34 18.68 -5.49
CA LYS A 97 10.19 19.56 -5.78
C LYS A 97 8.87 18.78 -5.77
N LEU A 98 8.85 17.57 -6.34
CA LEU A 98 7.63 16.80 -6.54
C LEU A 98 6.98 16.35 -5.22
N ILE A 99 7.75 15.86 -4.25
CA ILE A 99 7.19 15.35 -2.99
C ILE A 99 6.41 16.45 -2.23
N PRO A 100 6.94 17.68 -2.06
CA PRO A 100 6.15 18.79 -1.50
C PRO A 100 4.86 19.08 -2.26
N LEU A 101 4.86 19.02 -3.60
CA LEU A 101 3.65 19.21 -4.40
C LEU A 101 2.60 18.13 -4.14
N MET A 102 3.03 16.87 -4.01
CA MET A 102 2.13 15.76 -3.67
C MET A 102 1.53 15.92 -2.27
N ALA A 103 2.34 16.38 -1.31
CA ALA A 103 1.89 16.66 0.05
C ALA A 103 0.89 17.82 0.10
N GLU A 104 1.16 18.93 -0.61
CA GLU A 104 0.25 20.07 -0.74
C GLU A 104 -1.09 19.67 -1.37
N ALA A 105 -1.05 18.82 -2.39
CA ALA A 105 -2.23 18.26 -3.03
C ALA A 105 -3.00 17.27 -2.14
N GLY A 106 -2.46 16.87 -0.98
CA GLY A 106 -3.08 15.86 -0.12
C GLY A 106 -3.25 14.52 -0.84
N LEU A 107 -2.28 14.14 -1.68
CA LEU A 107 -2.27 12.83 -2.32
C LEU A 107 -1.97 11.73 -1.31
N HIS A 108 -2.50 10.55 -1.59
CA HIS A 108 -2.08 9.29 -0.99
C HIS A 108 -1.16 8.52 -1.93
N ALA A 109 -0.31 7.66 -1.40
CA ALA A 109 0.55 6.78 -2.20
C ALA A 109 0.33 5.31 -1.84
N ILE A 110 0.22 4.46 -2.86
CA ILE A 110 0.00 3.01 -2.68
C ILE A 110 1.08 2.21 -3.41
N PRO A 111 2.28 2.03 -2.81
CA PRO A 111 3.26 1.09 -3.32
C PRO A 111 2.81 -0.35 -3.10
N ASN A 112 3.22 -1.24 -4.01
CA ASN A 112 2.86 -2.66 -4.01
C ASN A 112 4.14 -3.51 -3.90
N PRO A 113 4.75 -3.65 -2.70
CA PRO A 113 6.12 -4.15 -2.55
C PRO A 113 6.40 -5.49 -3.21
N LEU A 114 5.47 -6.45 -3.08
CA LEU A 114 5.60 -7.80 -3.66
C LEU A 114 5.65 -7.75 -5.19
N ILE A 115 4.87 -6.87 -5.81
CA ILE A 115 4.71 -6.83 -7.26
C ILE A 115 5.74 -5.91 -7.88
N ASN A 116 6.00 -4.74 -7.28
CA ASN A 116 6.99 -3.81 -7.78
C ASN A 116 8.39 -4.47 -7.84
N ILE A 117 8.81 -5.20 -6.80
CA ILE A 117 10.12 -5.88 -6.83
C ILE A 117 10.20 -7.01 -7.86
N MET A 118 9.05 -7.54 -8.30
CA MET A 118 8.96 -8.62 -9.28
C MET A 118 8.89 -8.10 -10.72
N LEU A 119 8.22 -6.98 -10.96
CA LEU A 119 7.98 -6.41 -12.29
C LEU A 119 9.02 -5.35 -12.69
N GLN A 120 9.53 -4.58 -11.73
CA GLN A 120 10.50 -3.53 -12.03
C GLN A 120 11.93 -4.07 -12.16
N GLY A 121 12.80 -3.28 -12.78
CA GLY A 121 14.18 -3.64 -13.07
C GLY A 121 14.32 -4.77 -14.10
N ARG A 122 13.24 -5.16 -14.79
CA ARG A 122 13.25 -6.23 -15.81
C ARG A 122 14.06 -5.85 -17.04
N HIS A 123 14.17 -4.56 -17.34
CA HIS A 123 14.98 -4.03 -18.43
C HIS A 123 16.44 -3.73 -18.05
N ASP A 124 16.78 -3.76 -16.76
CA ASP A 124 18.16 -3.59 -16.31
C ASP A 124 18.96 -4.89 -16.49
N THR A 125 20.25 -4.77 -16.82
CA THR A 125 21.22 -5.86 -16.67
C THR A 125 21.74 -5.90 -15.23
N TYR A 126 22.95 -5.42 -14.99
CA TYR A 126 23.52 -5.20 -13.66
C TYR A 126 24.28 -3.86 -13.62
N PRO A 127 24.09 -3.05 -12.56
CA PRO A 127 23.22 -3.29 -11.40
C PRO A 127 21.72 -3.26 -11.74
N LYS A 128 20.92 -4.06 -11.03
CA LYS A 128 19.45 -4.12 -11.19
C LYS A 128 18.77 -3.29 -10.10
N ARG A 129 17.90 -2.36 -10.48
CA ARG A 129 17.17 -1.51 -9.53
C ARG A 129 16.10 -2.29 -8.76
N ARG A 130 15.69 -1.76 -7.61
CA ARG A 130 14.55 -2.30 -6.83
C ARG A 130 13.21 -1.91 -7.45
N GLY A 131 13.11 -0.66 -7.90
CA GLY A 131 11.93 -0.14 -8.59
C GLY A 131 10.70 0.10 -7.70
N GLN A 132 10.84 0.10 -6.38
CA GLN A 132 9.77 0.58 -5.51
C GLN A 132 9.83 2.10 -5.36
N THR A 133 8.68 2.78 -5.29
CA THR A 133 8.62 4.23 -5.02
C THR A 133 9.36 4.62 -3.73
N ARG A 134 9.57 5.92 -3.51
CA ARG A 134 10.37 6.46 -2.39
C ARG A 134 9.60 6.50 -1.07
N VAL A 135 9.25 5.32 -0.56
CA VAL A 135 8.36 5.13 0.60
C VAL A 135 8.77 5.96 1.81
N ARG A 136 10.06 5.95 2.18
CA ARG A 136 10.56 6.68 3.35
C ARG A 136 10.37 8.19 3.15
N GLU A 137 10.79 8.71 2.01
CA GLU A 137 10.72 10.14 1.70
C GLU A 137 9.28 10.65 1.61
N LEU A 138 8.36 9.86 1.03
CA LEU A 138 6.94 10.19 0.97
C LEU A 138 6.34 10.23 2.39
N ARG A 139 6.57 9.19 3.18
CA ARG A 139 6.11 9.12 4.57
C ARG A 139 6.65 10.29 5.41
N ASP A 140 7.95 10.53 5.35
CA ASP A 140 8.61 11.55 6.15
C ASP A 140 8.18 12.97 5.74
N ALA A 141 7.66 13.14 4.51
CA ALA A 141 7.03 14.38 4.04
C ALA A 141 5.55 14.53 4.45
N GLY A 142 4.98 13.56 5.16
CA GLY A 142 3.58 13.60 5.63
C GLY A 142 2.54 13.08 4.64
N ILE A 143 2.97 12.44 3.54
CA ILE A 143 2.05 11.77 2.61
C ILE A 143 1.57 10.47 3.25
N THR A 144 0.26 10.21 3.20
CA THR A 144 -0.27 8.93 3.69
C THR A 144 0.10 7.83 2.72
N VAL A 145 0.89 6.85 3.19
CA VAL A 145 1.35 5.71 2.39
C VAL A 145 0.76 4.42 2.95
N GLY A 146 0.08 3.65 2.10
CA GLY A 146 -0.44 2.32 2.42
C GLY A 146 0.11 1.28 1.46
N PHE A 147 0.46 0.08 1.92
CA PHE A 147 0.95 -0.97 1.04
C PHE A 147 -0.18 -1.84 0.51
N GLY A 148 -0.18 -2.10 -0.81
CA GLY A 148 -1.07 -3.06 -1.44
C GLY A 148 -0.41 -4.41 -1.70
N SER A 149 -1.23 -5.47 -1.70
CA SER A 149 -0.81 -6.79 -2.22
C SER A 149 -0.80 -6.81 -3.74
N ASP A 150 -1.68 -6.01 -4.36
CA ASP A 150 -1.89 -5.90 -5.80
C ASP A 150 -2.36 -7.23 -6.42
N CYS A 151 -1.44 -8.10 -6.82
CA CYS A 151 -1.75 -9.33 -7.55
C CYS A 151 -1.75 -10.58 -6.64
N VAL A 152 -2.69 -11.51 -6.87
CA VAL A 152 -2.72 -12.84 -6.23
C VAL A 152 -3.11 -13.89 -7.26
N MET A 153 -2.15 -14.74 -7.64
CA MET A 153 -2.33 -15.81 -8.63
C MET A 153 -2.95 -15.33 -9.94
N ASP A 154 -2.40 -14.26 -10.50
CA ASP A 154 -2.90 -13.61 -11.72
C ASP A 154 -1.80 -13.49 -12.80
N PRO A 155 -2.08 -12.86 -13.96
CA PRO A 155 -1.10 -12.73 -15.05
C PRO A 155 0.21 -12.02 -14.70
N TRP A 156 0.22 -11.15 -13.69
CA TRP A 156 1.41 -10.39 -13.29
C TRP A 156 2.17 -11.07 -12.16
N TYR A 157 1.47 -11.82 -11.30
CA TYR A 157 2.08 -12.54 -10.18
C TYR A 157 1.41 -13.88 -9.89
N SER A 158 2.14 -14.97 -10.20
CA SER A 158 1.63 -16.35 -10.04
C SER A 158 1.64 -16.89 -8.61
N LEU A 159 2.15 -16.11 -7.64
CA LEU A 159 2.19 -16.48 -6.22
C LEU A 159 1.16 -15.65 -5.44
N GLY A 160 1.28 -15.65 -4.10
CA GLY A 160 0.47 -14.84 -3.21
C GLY A 160 -0.62 -15.67 -2.50
N LYS A 161 -0.93 -15.25 -1.27
CA LYS A 161 -2.00 -15.81 -0.44
C LYS A 161 -2.84 -14.71 0.24
N ALA A 162 -2.83 -13.50 -0.33
CA ALA A 162 -3.50 -12.31 0.19
C ALA A 162 -3.17 -11.99 1.67
N ASP A 163 -1.90 -12.17 2.07
CA ASP A 163 -1.46 -11.95 3.44
C ASP A 163 -0.75 -10.60 3.59
N MET A 164 -1.41 -9.64 4.23
CA MET A 164 -0.86 -8.30 4.40
C MET A 164 0.41 -8.23 5.28
N LEU A 165 0.69 -9.25 6.09
CA LEU A 165 1.96 -9.33 6.83
C LEU A 165 3.13 -9.70 5.88
N ASP A 166 2.87 -10.45 4.80
CA ASP A 166 3.86 -10.65 3.72
C ASP A 166 4.13 -9.36 2.96
N VAL A 167 3.09 -8.57 2.70
CA VAL A 167 3.22 -7.26 2.06
C VAL A 167 4.06 -6.32 2.93
N ALA A 168 3.73 -6.17 4.22
CA ALA A 168 4.47 -5.32 5.15
C ALA A 168 5.94 -5.76 5.28
N PHE A 169 6.18 -7.07 5.36
CA PHE A 169 7.54 -7.59 5.41
C PHE A 169 8.32 -7.34 4.12
N MET A 170 7.72 -7.49 2.94
CA MET A 170 8.44 -7.16 1.70
C MET A 170 8.70 -5.66 1.62
N GLY A 171 7.70 -4.84 1.99
CA GLY A 171 7.81 -3.39 2.04
C GLY A 171 8.98 -2.91 2.90
N LEU A 172 9.15 -3.50 4.10
CA LEU A 172 10.26 -3.08 4.97
C LEU A 172 11.64 -3.46 4.41
N HIS A 173 11.74 -4.60 3.71
CA HIS A 173 13.02 -5.04 3.13
C HIS A 173 13.41 -4.19 1.92
N VAL A 174 12.48 -4.01 0.97
CA VAL A 174 12.74 -3.27 -0.26
C VAL A 174 12.97 -1.78 0.06
N GLY A 175 12.19 -1.22 0.99
CA GLY A 175 12.32 0.15 1.47
C GLY A 175 13.45 0.40 2.49
N GLN A 176 14.17 -0.63 2.93
CA GLN A 176 15.21 -0.52 3.98
C GLN A 176 14.69 0.18 5.25
N LEU A 177 13.51 -0.23 5.70
CA LEU A 177 12.77 0.31 6.83
C LEU A 177 13.00 -0.56 8.08
N SER A 178 14.24 -0.58 8.58
CA SER A 178 14.68 -1.56 9.60
C SER A 178 14.69 -1.05 11.05
N SER A 179 14.46 0.24 11.30
CA SER A 179 14.35 0.72 12.68
C SER A 179 13.07 0.22 13.35
N ARG A 180 13.01 0.17 14.68
CA ARG A 180 11.79 -0.23 15.40
C ARG A 180 10.58 0.66 15.05
N ALA A 181 10.83 1.95 14.87
CA ALA A 181 9.80 2.90 14.45
C ALA A 181 9.33 2.60 13.02
N ASP A 182 10.26 2.34 12.10
CA ASP A 182 9.92 2.01 10.73
C ASP A 182 9.16 0.68 10.61
N MET A 183 9.56 -0.35 11.35
CA MET A 183 8.89 -1.66 11.32
C MET A 183 7.47 -1.58 11.88
N ARG A 184 7.25 -0.80 12.96
CA ARG A 184 5.89 -0.52 13.45
C ARG A 184 5.07 0.21 12.40
N TRP A 185 5.64 1.24 11.79
CA TRP A 185 4.98 1.97 10.71
C TRP A 185 4.63 1.09 9.50
N CYS A 186 5.44 0.08 9.16
CA CYS A 186 5.08 -0.87 8.09
C CYS A 186 3.84 -1.70 8.43
N PHE A 187 3.52 -1.92 9.70
CA PHE A 187 2.24 -2.51 10.12
C PHE A 187 1.09 -1.52 9.94
N ASP A 188 1.31 -0.25 10.28
CA ASP A 188 0.34 0.84 10.08
C ASP A 188 0.02 1.02 8.58
N ALA A 189 1.04 0.87 7.72
CA ALA A 189 0.93 0.91 6.27
C ALA A 189 0.00 -0.16 5.67
N VAL A 190 -0.29 -1.25 6.40
CA VAL A 190 -1.25 -2.29 5.97
C VAL A 190 -2.50 -2.34 6.84
N THR A 191 -2.71 -1.33 7.69
CA THR A 191 -3.86 -1.22 8.59
C THR A 191 -4.43 0.20 8.57
N VAL A 192 -4.04 1.06 9.51
CA VAL A 192 -4.62 2.41 9.70
C VAL A 192 -4.38 3.33 8.52
N ASN A 193 -3.22 3.27 7.86
CA ASN A 193 -2.96 4.12 6.70
C ASN A 193 -3.83 3.69 5.52
N SER A 194 -3.95 2.40 5.25
CA SER A 194 -4.82 1.88 4.18
C SER A 194 -6.29 2.23 4.44
N ALA A 195 -6.74 2.15 5.70
CA ALA A 195 -8.10 2.57 6.07
C ALA A 195 -8.34 4.07 5.84
N ALA A 196 -7.36 4.92 6.16
CA ALA A 196 -7.42 6.35 5.89
C ALA A 196 -7.47 6.67 4.40
N ILE A 197 -6.66 5.98 3.58
CA ILE A 197 -6.67 6.12 2.11
C ILE A 197 -8.04 5.76 1.52
N MET A 198 -8.68 4.71 2.06
CA MET A 198 -10.00 4.25 1.64
C MET A 198 -11.16 5.10 2.20
N GLY A 199 -10.89 6.07 3.08
CA GLY A 199 -11.92 6.89 3.72
C GLY A 199 -12.86 6.10 4.64
N LEU A 200 -12.37 5.03 5.30
CA LEU A 200 -13.21 4.20 6.16
C LEU A 200 -13.55 4.93 7.46
N GLU A 201 -14.85 5.12 7.71
CA GLU A 201 -15.37 5.60 8.98
C GLU A 201 -15.46 4.46 10.01
N GLY A 202 -15.36 4.79 11.30
CA GLY A 202 -15.48 3.81 12.38
C GLY A 202 -14.34 2.77 12.46
N TYR A 203 -13.26 2.94 11.70
CA TYR A 203 -12.08 2.07 11.75
C TYR A 203 -11.18 2.42 12.94
N GLY A 204 -10.77 1.41 13.70
CA GLY A 204 -9.84 1.57 14.82
C GLY A 204 -10.17 0.67 16.00
N LEU A 205 -9.36 0.75 17.05
CA LEU A 205 -9.55 0.02 18.31
C LEU A 205 -9.96 0.94 19.46
N GLU A 206 -10.43 2.15 19.14
CA GLU A 206 -10.86 3.16 20.11
C GLU A 206 -12.33 2.99 20.47
N VAL A 207 -12.72 3.48 21.65
CA VAL A 207 -14.13 3.46 22.08
C VAL A 207 -14.95 4.34 21.12
N GLY A 208 -15.99 3.75 20.52
CA GLY A 208 -16.84 4.40 19.52
C GLY A 208 -16.61 3.89 18.10
N CYS A 209 -15.48 3.24 17.83
CA CYS A 209 -15.25 2.52 16.57
C CYS A 209 -16.11 1.26 16.48
N ASP A 210 -16.27 0.75 15.25
CA ASP A 210 -16.89 -0.55 15.03
C ASP A 210 -16.06 -1.65 15.72
N ALA A 211 -16.74 -2.66 16.28
CA ALA A 211 -16.09 -3.83 16.87
C ALA A 211 -15.56 -4.80 15.79
N ASN A 212 -14.61 -4.31 14.98
CA ASN A 212 -13.95 -4.99 13.88
C ASN A 212 -12.45 -5.11 14.17
N PHE A 213 -11.95 -6.31 14.44
CA PHE A 213 -10.53 -6.51 14.73
C PHE A 213 -10.08 -7.94 14.46
N ILE A 214 -8.76 -8.12 14.39
CA ILE A 214 -8.12 -9.43 14.24
C ILE A 214 -7.21 -9.65 15.44
N ARG A 215 -7.35 -10.80 16.09
CA ARG A 215 -6.41 -11.24 17.12
C ARG A 215 -5.29 -12.05 16.47
N LEU A 216 -4.08 -11.50 16.51
CA LEU A 216 -2.87 -12.16 16.01
C LEU A 216 -2.14 -12.91 17.12
N GLN A 217 -1.49 -14.01 16.77
CA GLN A 217 -0.59 -14.76 17.66
C GLN A 217 0.80 -14.10 17.66
N ALA A 218 0.88 -12.90 18.23
CA ALA A 218 2.11 -12.13 18.43
C ALA A 218 1.91 -11.07 19.52
N ASP A 219 3.02 -10.64 20.15
CA ASP A 219 2.99 -9.69 21.27
C ASP A 219 2.86 -8.23 20.82
N ASP A 220 3.40 -7.88 19.65
CA ASP A 220 3.36 -6.52 19.12
C ASP A 220 3.37 -6.50 17.57
N PRO A 221 3.17 -5.33 16.94
CA PRO A 221 3.18 -5.19 15.48
C PRO A 221 4.48 -5.63 14.80
N ILE A 222 5.64 -5.46 15.46
CA ILE A 222 6.93 -5.88 14.91
C ILE A 222 7.00 -7.41 14.91
N GLU A 223 6.62 -8.04 16.03
CA GLU A 223 6.55 -9.49 16.13
C GLU A 223 5.52 -10.09 15.17
N ALA A 224 4.40 -9.40 14.94
CA ALA A 224 3.41 -9.79 13.94
C ALA A 224 4.02 -9.92 12.55
N ILE A 225 4.82 -8.93 12.13
CA ILE A 225 5.54 -8.95 10.85
C ILE A 225 6.65 -10.02 10.85
N ARG A 226 7.46 -10.07 11.90
CA ARG A 226 8.61 -10.99 12.04
C ARG A 226 8.18 -12.45 11.94
N LEU A 227 7.12 -12.82 12.64
CA LEU A 227 6.61 -14.19 12.73
C LEU A 227 5.64 -14.55 11.62
N ARG A 228 5.18 -13.57 10.83
CA ARG A 228 3.97 -13.74 9.99
C ARG A 228 2.82 -14.30 10.81
N ALA A 229 2.50 -13.58 11.88
CA ALA A 229 1.68 -14.09 12.96
C ALA A 229 0.37 -14.72 12.47
N HIS A 230 0.04 -15.84 13.10
CA HIS A 230 -1.19 -16.56 12.82
C HIS A 230 -2.41 -15.76 13.28
N ARG A 231 -3.52 -15.87 12.55
CA ARG A 231 -4.79 -15.19 12.88
C ARG A 231 -5.62 -16.13 13.74
N LEU A 232 -5.70 -15.85 15.04
CA LEU A 232 -6.48 -16.67 15.98
C LEU A 232 -7.98 -16.41 15.82
N ASN A 233 -8.37 -15.15 15.68
CA ASN A 233 -9.76 -14.74 15.55
C ASN A 233 -9.89 -13.53 14.62
N THR A 234 -10.92 -13.55 13.77
CA THR A 234 -11.41 -12.36 13.04
C THR A 234 -12.78 -12.01 13.57
N VAL A 235 -12.92 -10.79 14.08
CA VAL A 235 -14.15 -10.25 14.66
C VAL A 235 -14.70 -9.16 13.75
N ARG A 236 -15.99 -9.22 13.42
CA ARG A 236 -16.70 -8.19 12.68
C ARG A 236 -18.04 -7.89 13.35
N GLY A 237 -18.32 -6.63 13.65
CA GLY A 237 -19.51 -6.20 14.38
C GLY A 237 -19.67 -6.91 15.72
N GLY A 238 -18.57 -7.16 16.42
CA GLY A 238 -18.57 -7.87 17.72
C GLY A 238 -18.78 -9.39 17.62
N ARG A 239 -18.83 -9.96 16.41
CA ARG A 239 -19.00 -11.41 16.20
C ARG A 239 -17.74 -12.03 15.62
N ILE A 240 -17.31 -13.16 16.15
CA ILE A 240 -16.24 -13.96 15.55
C ILE A 240 -16.77 -14.54 14.24
N ILE A 241 -16.16 -14.18 13.12
CA ILE A 241 -16.51 -14.66 11.77
C ILE A 241 -15.51 -15.69 11.24
N ALA A 242 -14.31 -15.76 11.82
CA ALA A 242 -13.31 -16.79 11.54
C ALA A 242 -12.47 -17.05 12.80
N SER A 243 -12.01 -18.30 12.96
CA SER A 243 -11.15 -18.71 14.06
C SER A 243 -10.19 -19.82 13.63
N ALA A 244 -8.99 -19.83 14.21
CA ALA A 244 -8.02 -20.89 14.05
C ALA A 244 -7.35 -21.20 15.40
N PRO A 245 -6.89 -22.45 15.63
CA PRO A 245 -6.16 -22.78 16.85
C PRO A 245 -4.80 -22.06 16.91
N CYS A 246 -4.24 -22.00 18.12
CA CYS A 246 -2.86 -21.58 18.33
C CYS A 246 -1.91 -22.48 17.52
N VAL A 247 -0.90 -21.90 16.87
CA VAL A 247 0.16 -22.67 16.23
C VAL A 247 1.22 -23.01 17.25
N GLU A 248 1.37 -24.31 17.52
CA GLU A 248 2.40 -24.88 18.38
C GLU A 248 3.25 -25.88 17.60
N HIS A 249 4.54 -25.94 17.93
CA HIS A 249 5.45 -26.93 17.37
C HIS A 249 5.69 -28.04 18.38
N VAL A 250 5.51 -29.29 17.95
CA VAL A 250 5.87 -30.46 18.76
C VAL A 250 7.36 -30.73 18.58
N LEU A 251 8.08 -30.83 19.69
CA LEU A 251 9.51 -31.11 19.70
C LEU A 251 9.76 -32.56 20.08
N ASP A 252 10.46 -33.29 19.20
CA ASP A 252 11.00 -34.62 19.50
C ASP A 252 12.51 -34.50 19.78
N MET A 253 12.84 -33.90 20.93
CA MET A 253 14.23 -33.65 21.33
C MET A 253 14.43 -33.90 22.83
N PRO A 254 15.36 -34.80 23.22
CA PRO A 254 15.66 -35.04 24.63
C PRO A 254 16.05 -33.76 25.39
N GLY A 255 15.46 -33.55 26.57
CA GLY A 255 15.77 -32.41 27.44
C GLY A 255 15.13 -31.08 27.03
N ARG A 256 14.19 -31.07 26.07
CA ARG A 256 13.41 -29.88 25.67
C ARG A 256 11.92 -30.03 26.06
N PRO A 257 11.17 -28.92 26.17
CA PRO A 257 9.71 -28.98 26.33
C PRO A 257 9.06 -29.74 25.17
N LEU A 258 7.94 -30.42 25.43
CA LEU A 258 7.19 -31.18 24.42
C LEU A 258 6.62 -30.28 23.31
N THR A 259 6.19 -29.07 23.68
CA THR A 259 5.63 -28.09 22.76
C THR A 259 6.35 -26.75 22.86
N LEU A 260 6.36 -26.02 21.75
CA LEU A 260 7.01 -24.72 21.61
C LEU A 260 6.09 -23.77 20.84
N GLU A 261 5.79 -22.62 21.44
CA GLU A 261 5.07 -21.54 20.78
C GLU A 261 6.07 -20.44 20.39
N ALA A 262 6.20 -20.13 19.10
CA ALA A 262 7.23 -19.21 18.61
C ALA A 262 7.04 -17.76 19.09
N SER A 263 5.79 -17.34 19.32
CA SER A 263 5.41 -16.03 19.88
C SER A 263 5.98 -15.81 21.29
N ASN A 264 6.17 -16.86 22.09
CA ASN A 264 6.70 -16.75 23.46
C ASN A 264 8.19 -16.37 23.50
N TYR A 265 8.87 -16.31 22.35
CA TYR A 265 10.30 -15.96 22.22
C TYR A 265 10.54 -14.52 21.73
N ALA A 266 9.54 -13.65 21.85
CA ALA A 266 9.73 -12.22 21.60
C ALA A 266 10.80 -11.64 22.55
N PRO A 267 11.67 -10.73 22.08
CA PRO A 267 12.57 -9.99 22.96
C PRO A 267 11.73 -9.26 24.01
N LYS A 268 11.90 -9.59 25.29
CA LYS A 268 11.21 -8.89 26.38
C LYS A 268 11.57 -7.41 26.29
N GLY A 269 10.58 -6.57 26.05
CA GLY A 269 10.77 -5.12 26.09
C GLY A 269 11.32 -4.74 27.47
N ASN A 270 12.32 -3.86 27.52
CA ASN A 270 12.57 -3.13 28.76
C ASN A 270 11.29 -2.34 29.03
N SER A 271 10.47 -2.84 29.96
CA SER A 271 9.44 -2.03 30.62
C SER A 271 10.16 -0.92 31.36
N GLY A 272 10.26 0.24 30.71
CA GLY A 272 10.74 1.50 31.26
C GLY A 272 9.72 2.58 30.95
#